data_AF-X1HYJ7-F1
#
_entry.id   AF-X1HYJ7-F1
#
_cell.length_a   1.000
_cell.length_b   1.000
_cell.length_c   1.000
_cell.angle_alpha   90.00
_cell.angle_beta   90.00
_cell.angle_gamma   90.00
#
_symmetry.space_group_name_H-M   'P 1'
#
loop_
_entity.id
_entity.type
_entity.pdbx_description
1 polymer ?
#
loop_
_entity_poly.entity_id
_entity_poly.type
_entity_poly.pdbx_seq_one_letter_code
_entity_poly.pdbx_strand_id
1 'polypeptide(L)' 'VGAAYDLIKPEVNGFMVPEKDVDTLYGAIKRIITDPELERKMGGESKRIIKERYTYKHMISQFREAIETITAKDSEE' A
#
# COMPACT_ATOMS: atom_id res chain seq x y z
N VAL A 1 -10.01 -8.47 2.61
CA VAL A 1 -9.38 -8.76 1.29
C VAL A 1 -7.85 -8.63 1.34
N GLY A 2 -7.11 -9.60 0.77
CA GLY A 2 -5.67 -9.82 1.04
C GLY A 2 -4.70 -8.69 0.70
N ALA A 3 -4.83 -8.05 -0.47
CA ALA A 3 -3.89 -7.00 -0.91
C ALA A 3 -3.95 -5.69 -0.08
N ALA A 4 -4.97 -5.54 0.77
CA ALA A 4 -5.14 -4.37 1.62
C ALA A 4 -4.03 -4.25 2.68
N TYR A 5 -3.48 -5.36 3.19
CA TYR A 5 -2.44 -5.35 4.24
C TYR A 5 -1.11 -4.78 3.76
N ASP A 6 -0.82 -4.91 2.46
CA ASP A 6 0.41 -4.37 1.89
C ASP A 6 0.32 -2.85 1.72
N LEU A 7 -0.85 -2.36 1.31
CA LEU A 7 -1.09 -0.95 0.96
C LEU A 7 -1.52 -0.09 2.16
N ILE A 8 -2.29 -0.65 3.09
CA ILE A 8 -2.79 0.06 4.27
C ILE A 8 -1.87 -0.24 5.45
N LYS A 9 -1.25 0.80 5.96
CA LYS A 9 -0.50 0.84 7.21
C LYS A 9 -1.45 1.42 8.28
N PRO A 10 -1.91 0.60 9.25
CA PRO A 10 -2.88 1.02 10.25
C PRO A 10 -2.47 2.32 10.95
N GLU A 11 -3.40 3.25 11.05
CA GLU A 11 -3.24 4.59 11.66
C GLU A 11 -2.21 5.53 10.98
N VAL A 12 -1.52 5.06 9.94
CA VAL A 12 -0.58 5.88 9.16
C VAL A 12 -1.27 6.48 7.95
N ASN A 13 -1.87 5.63 7.11
CA ASN A 13 -2.50 6.03 5.86
C ASN A 13 -3.94 5.49 5.69
N GLY A 14 -4.46 4.81 6.71
CA GLY A 14 -5.82 4.31 6.75
C GLY A 14 -6.09 3.42 7.97
N PHE A 15 -7.27 2.80 8.00
CA PHE A 15 -7.68 1.86 9.03
C PHE A 15 -8.02 0.51 8.41
N MET A 16 -7.70 -0.57 9.13
CA MET A 16 -8.17 -1.91 8.82
C MET A 16 -9.41 -2.18 9.65
N VAL A 17 -10.50 -2.59 9.00
CA VAL A 17 -11.77 -2.89 9.66
C VAL A 17 -12.14 -4.35 9.43
N PRO A 18 -12.75 -5.04 10.42
CA PRO A 18 -13.24 -6.39 10.23
C PRO A 18 -14.30 -6.48 9.13
N GLU A 19 -14.36 -7.62 8.45
CA GLU A 19 -15.40 -7.84 7.45
C GLU A 19 -16.78 -7.92 8.12
N LYS A 20 -17.78 -7.28 7.50
CA LYS A 20 -19.18 -7.23 7.98
C LYS A 20 -19.38 -6.52 9.32
N ASP A 21 -18.40 -5.75 9.79
CA ASP A 21 -18.53 -4.90 10.98
C ASP A 21 -18.81 -3.45 10.58
N VAL A 22 -20.09 -3.08 10.62
CA VAL A 22 -20.58 -1.74 10.23
C VAL A 22 -20.19 -0.69 11.26
N ASP A 23 -20.17 -1.03 12.54
CA ASP A 23 -19.88 -0.08 13.61
C ASP A 23 -18.42 0.36 13.59
N THR A 24 -17.50 -0.59 13.39
CA THR A 24 -16.07 -0.29 13.23
C THR A 24 -15.81 0.51 11.96
N LEU A 25 -16.49 0.20 10.85
CA LEU A 25 -16.40 0.98 9.61
C LEU A 25 -16.88 2.42 9.80
N TYR A 26 -18.04 2.60 10.46
CA TYR A 26 -18.59 3.92 10.79
C TYR A 26 -17.60 4.73 11.64
N GLY A 27 -17.05 4.12 12.70
CA GLY A 27 -16.09 4.77 13.58
C GLY A 27 -14.83 5.24 12.84
N ALA A 28 -14.29 4.39 11.96
CA ALA A 28 -13.13 4.72 11.13
C ALA A 28 -13.40 5.89 10.18
N ILE A 29 -14.52 5.84 9.43
CA ILE A 29 -14.90 6.92 8.51
C ILE A 29 -15.13 8.22 9.29
N LYS A 30 -15.91 8.16 10.36
CA LYS A 30 -16.21 9.33 11.21
C LYS A 30 -14.92 9.98 11.69
N ARG A 31 -13.98 9.21 12.23
CA ARG A 31 -12.71 9.72 12.74
C ARG A 31 -11.92 10.48 11.67
N ILE A 32 -11.85 9.96 10.44
CA ILE A 32 -11.16 10.63 9.33
C ILE A 32 -11.86 11.94 8.97
N ILE A 33 -13.18 11.91 8.75
CA ILE A 33 -13.89 13.10 8.23
C ILE A 33 -14.09 14.20 9.27
N THR A 34 -14.02 13.87 10.58
CA THR A 34 -14.14 14.85 11.66
C THR A 34 -12.81 15.43 12.12
N ASP A 35 -11.67 14.88 11.68
CA ASP A 35 -10.33 15.33 12.02
C ASP A 35 -9.56 15.72 10.74
N PRO A 36 -9.59 17.01 10.34
CA PRO A 36 -8.94 17.47 9.11
C PRO A 36 -7.41 17.31 9.10
N GLU A 37 -6.76 17.24 10.27
CA GLU A 37 -5.32 16.99 10.33
C GLU A 37 -5.01 15.53 10.02
N LEU A 38 -5.76 14.62 10.64
CA LEU A 38 -5.68 13.19 10.36
C LEU A 38 -5.97 12.88 8.90
N GLU A 39 -7.02 13.47 8.33
CA GLU A 39 -7.39 13.33 6.93
C GLU A 39 -6.22 13.69 6.00
N ARG A 40 -5.66 14.90 6.18
CA ARG A 40 -4.52 15.37 5.36
C ARG A 40 -3.30 14.47 5.51
N LYS A 41 -2.99 14.06 6.74
CA LYS A 41 -1.85 13.19 7.04
C LYS A 41 -2.02 11.83 6.34
N MET A 42 -3.16 11.18 6.52
CA MET A 42 -3.41 9.86 5.92
C MET A 42 -3.40 9.91 4.38
N GLY A 43 -4.00 10.94 3.79
CA GLY A 43 -3.97 11.15 2.34
C GLY A 43 -2.56 11.40 1.80
N GLY A 44 -1.76 12.20 2.52
CA GLY A 44 -0.36 12.46 2.21
C GLY A 44 0.49 11.19 2.24
N GLU A 45 0.38 10.40 3.31
CA GLU A 45 1.10 9.13 3.45
C GLU A 45 0.67 8.10 2.39
N SER A 46 -0.63 8.01 2.10
CA SER A 46 -1.13 7.15 1.01
C SER A 46 -0.49 7.54 -0.34
N LYS A 47 -0.45 8.83 -0.66
CA LYS A 47 0.18 9.32 -1.89
C LYS A 47 1.68 9.02 -1.93
N ARG A 48 2.37 9.17 -0.81
CA ARG A 48 3.80 8.86 -0.67
C ARG A 48 4.08 7.38 -0.91
N ILE A 49 3.35 6.48 -0.24
CA ILE A 49 3.48 5.02 -0.38
C ILE A 49 3.34 4.58 -1.84
N ILE A 50 2.30 5.07 -2.53
CA ILE A 50 2.07 4.72 -3.94
C ILE A 50 3.23 5.20 -4.83
N LYS A 51 3.66 6.45 -4.66
CA LYS A 51 4.75 7.04 -5.47
C LYS A 51 6.09 6.35 -5.24
N GLU A 52 6.37 5.92 -4.03
CA GLU A 52 7.67 5.33 -3.67
C GLU A 52 7.75 3.84 -3.99
N ARG A 53 6.64 3.09 -3.95
CA ARG A 53 6.71 1.62 -4.00
C ARG A 53 5.85 0.97 -5.07
N TYR A 54 4.71 1.56 -5.42
CA TYR A 54 3.70 0.91 -6.27
C TYR A 54 3.59 1.57 -7.65
N THR A 55 4.72 1.99 -8.21
CA THR A 55 4.76 2.58 -9.56
C THR A 55 5.16 1.55 -10.61
N TYR A 56 4.74 1.77 -11.86
CA TYR A 56 5.16 0.93 -12.99
C TYR A 56 6.69 0.85 -13.12
N LYS A 57 7.40 1.93 -12.81
CA LYS A 57 8.86 1.96 -12.83
C LYS A 57 9.45 0.91 -11.90
N HIS A 58 8.97 0.85 -10.65
CA HIS A 58 9.42 -0.16 -9.68
C HIS A 58 8.99 -1.56 -10.10
N MET A 59 7.76 -1.72 -10.59
CA MET A 59 7.29 -3.02 -11.08
C MET A 59 8.19 -3.56 -12.20
N ILE A 60 8.44 -2.75 -13.23
CA ILE A 60 9.27 -3.13 -14.38
C ILE A 60 10.72 -3.41 -13.94
N SER A 61 11.29 -2.62 -13.02
CA SER A 61 12.65 -2.86 -12.54
C SER A 61 12.76 -4.20 -11.82
N GLN A 62 11.80 -4.54 -10.94
CA GLN A 62 11.81 -5.82 -10.23
C GLN A 62 11.62 -7.00 -11.18
N PHE A 63 10.73 -6.90 -12.17
CA PHE A 63 10.57 -7.96 -13.18
C PHE A 63 11.82 -8.15 -14.02
N ARG A 64 12.47 -7.05 -14.44
CA ARG A 64 13.71 -7.13 -15.22
C ARG A 64 14.82 -7.80 -14.41
N GLU A 65 15.01 -7.39 -13.15
CA GLU A 65 16.01 -7.99 -12.25
C GLU A 65 15.78 -9.50 -12.06
N ALA A 66 14.52 -9.91 -11.90
CA ALA A 66 14.18 -11.33 -11.78
C ALA A 66 14.53 -12.14 -13.05
N ILE A 67 14.29 -11.58 -14.25
CA ILE A 67 14.66 -12.20 -15.53
C ILE A 67 16.19 -12.24 -15.68
N GLU A 68 16.88 -11.13 -15.42
CA GLU A 68 18.34 -11.02 -15.51
C GLU A 68 19.02 -12.05 -14.60
N THR A 69 18.48 -12.27 -13.39
CA THR A 69 19.00 -13.24 -12.42
C THR A 69 18.99 -14.69 -12.95
N ILE A 70 17.96 -15.08 -13.70
CA ILE A 70 17.87 -16.44 -14.25
C ILE A 70 18.70 -16.57 -15.54
N THR A 71 18.71 -15.55 -16.41
CA THR A 71 19.46 -15.61 -17.67
C THR A 71 20.97 -15.51 -17.47
N ALA A 72 21.42 -14.81 -16.42
CA ALA A 72 22.85 -14.73 -16.09
C ALA A 72 23.40 -16.07 -15.57
N LYS A 73 22.55 -16.89 -14.92
CA LYS A 73 22.91 -18.22 -14.43
C LYS A 73 23.13 -19.24 -15.55
N ASP A 74 22.38 -19.12 -16.64
CA ASP A 74 22.49 -20.03 -17.81
C ASP A 74 23.71 -19.74 -18.69
N SER A 75 24.47 -18.67 -18.39
CA SER A 75 25.66 -18.25 -19.16
C SER A 75 26.99 -18.71 -18.55
N GLU A 76 26.95 -19.38 -17.38
CA GLU A 76 28.12 -19.87 -16.64
C GLU A 76 28.29 -21.42 -16.69
N GLU A 77 27.45 -22.13 -17.46
CA GLU A 77 27.61 -23.55 -17.85
C GLU A 77 28.04 -23.70 -19.32
#